data_AF-A0A9D7KN24-F1
#
_entry.id   AF-A0A9D7KN24-F1
#
_cell.length_a   1.000
_cell.length_b   1.000
_cell.length_c   1.000
_cell.angle_alpha   90.00
_cell.angle_beta   90.00
_cell.angle_gamma   90.00
#
_symmetry.space_group_name_H-M   'P 1'
#
loop_
_entity.id
_entity.type
_entity.pdbx_description
1 polymer ?
#
loop_
_entity_poly.entity_id
_entity_poly.type
_entity_poly.pdbx_seq_one_letter_code
_entity_poly.pdbx_strand_id
1 'polypeptide(L)'
;MRTALSFILIFSLMQCKPKSDLVFNKGMLNDVPDTIIQIGPMVKILADIHLAEATMQELKTDSMREHKNEIIASDYLKIMAMHHVEYEQFKSSYDYYSEHPLIMNYIYKEVTQRLSLLESKKQIE
;
A
#
# COMPACT_ATOMS: atom_id res chain seq x y z
N MET A 1 36.42 -30.56 28.27
CA MET A 1 36.91 -29.18 28.36
C MET A 1 37.54 -28.82 27.01
N ARG A 2 36.94 -27.85 26.29
CA ARG A 2 37.49 -26.87 25.31
C ARG A 2 38.65 -27.39 24.43
N THR A 3 38.56 -27.49 23.11
CA THR A 3 38.51 -26.46 22.04
C THR A 3 38.76 -27.22 20.73
N ALA A 4 38.46 -26.80 19.50
CA ALA A 4 37.75 -25.70 18.87
C ALA A 4 37.89 -25.94 17.35
N LEU A 5 37.12 -25.19 16.55
CA LEU A 5 37.47 -24.79 15.18
C LEU A 5 37.64 -25.90 14.11
N SER A 6 36.53 -26.21 13.43
CA SER A 6 36.47 -26.77 12.06
C SER A 6 35.01 -27.16 11.81
N PHE A 7 34.20 -26.60 10.91
CA PHE A 7 34.36 -25.93 9.63
C PHE A 7 33.19 -24.91 9.53
N ILE A 8 33.45 -23.63 9.80
CA ILE A 8 32.60 -22.54 9.28
C ILE A 8 33.41 -21.94 8.15
N LEU A 9 33.40 -22.60 7.00
CA LEU A 9 34.07 -22.12 5.81
C LEU A 9 33.05 -22.01 4.67
N ILE A 10 32.82 -20.75 4.31
CA ILE A 10 32.55 -20.28 2.96
C ILE A 10 31.10 -20.53 2.51
N PHE A 11 30.25 -19.52 2.70
CA PHE A 11 29.62 -18.78 1.58
C PHE A 11 28.96 -17.51 2.17
N SER A 12 29.75 -16.68 2.85
CA SER A 12 29.41 -15.25 2.96
C SER A 12 29.67 -14.63 1.59
N LEU A 13 28.79 -14.90 0.62
CA LEU A 13 28.66 -13.97 -0.50
C LEU A 13 28.22 -12.66 0.13
N MET A 14 29.17 -11.73 0.15
CA MET A 14 28.92 -10.30 0.24
C MET A 14 27.69 -10.00 -0.61
N GLN A 15 26.54 -9.85 0.03
CA GLN A 15 25.43 -9.14 -0.58
C GLN A 15 25.83 -7.67 -0.58
N CYS A 16 26.66 -7.29 -1.55
CA CYS A 16 26.66 -5.91 -2.02
C CYS A 16 25.28 -5.69 -2.66
N LYS A 17 24.28 -5.32 -1.85
CA LYS A 17 23.11 -4.63 -2.41
C LYS A 17 23.67 -3.32 -2.98
N PRO A 18 23.60 -3.07 -4.30
CA PRO A 18 23.94 -1.76 -4.83
C PRO A 18 23.11 -0.74 -4.04
N LYS A 19 23.76 0.30 -3.51
CA LYS A 19 23.01 1.43 -2.96
C LYS A 19 22.24 2.01 -4.13
N SER A 20 20.93 1.77 -4.18
CA SER A 20 20.09 2.37 -5.19
C SER A 20 20.10 3.87 -4.94
N ASP A 21 20.65 4.66 -5.87
CA ASP A 21 20.63 6.13 -5.82
C ASP A 21 19.23 6.70 -6.14
N LEU A 22 18.19 5.88 -5.98
CA LEU A 22 16.79 6.27 -6.15
C LEU A 22 16.40 7.21 -5.01
N VAL A 23 16.56 8.51 -5.25
CA VAL A 23 16.11 9.58 -4.36
C VAL A 23 14.81 10.14 -4.91
N PHE A 24 13.78 10.15 -4.07
CA PHE A 24 12.52 10.80 -4.42
C PHE A 24 12.74 12.30 -4.67
N ASN A 25 12.27 12.77 -5.82
CA ASN A 25 12.19 14.19 -6.15
C ASN A 25 10.72 14.55 -6.42
N LYS A 26 10.25 15.67 -5.85
CA LYS A 26 8.89 16.16 -6.06
C LYS A 26 8.57 16.44 -7.54
N GLY A 27 9.58 16.72 -8.37
CA GLY A 27 9.41 16.85 -9.83
C GLY A 27 8.80 15.61 -10.49
N MET A 28 9.06 14.42 -9.96
CA MET A 28 8.53 13.14 -10.46
C MET A 28 7.00 13.06 -10.40
N LEU A 29 6.37 13.87 -9.53
CA LEU A 29 4.91 13.92 -9.44
C LEU A 29 4.28 14.60 -10.65
N ASN A 30 5.05 15.40 -11.40
CA ASN A 30 4.59 16.05 -12.63
C ASN A 30 4.69 15.12 -13.85
N ASP A 31 5.42 14.00 -13.72
CA ASP A 31 5.60 13.02 -14.78
C ASP A 31 4.49 11.94 -14.78
N VAL A 32 3.56 12.03 -13.82
CA VAL A 32 2.40 11.15 -13.72
C VAL A 32 1.45 11.43 -14.89
N PRO A 33 1.13 10.43 -15.73
CA PRO A 33 0.24 10.62 -16.86
C PRO A 33 -1.17 11.02 -16.44
N ASP A 34 -1.80 11.94 -17.18
CA ASP A 34 -3.20 12.33 -16.95
C ASP A 34 -4.21 11.20 -17.23
N THR A 35 -3.76 10.12 -17.89
CA THR A 35 -4.59 8.95 -18.21
C THR A 35 -4.85 8.05 -16.99
N ILE A 36 -4.11 8.24 -15.90
CA ILE A 36 -4.28 7.48 -14.66
C ILE A 36 -4.84 8.36 -13.53
N ILE A 37 -5.32 7.70 -12.47
CA ILE A 37 -5.77 8.37 -11.26
C ILE A 37 -4.60 9.13 -10.65
N GLN A 38 -4.75 10.44 -10.54
CA GLN A 38 -3.76 11.33 -9.96
C GLN A 38 -3.47 10.98 -8.49
N ILE A 39 -2.29 11.36 -8.01
CA ILE A 39 -1.77 10.99 -6.67
C ILE A 39 -2.75 11.33 -5.54
N GLY A 40 -3.31 12.54 -5.53
CA GLY A 40 -4.22 12.99 -4.48
C GLY A 40 -5.48 12.11 -4.34
N PRO A 41 -6.24 11.88 -5.44
CA PRO A 41 -7.32 10.90 -5.45
C PRO A 41 -6.88 9.48 -5.08
N MET A 42 -5.74 9.00 -5.60
CA MET A 42 -5.23 7.65 -5.28
C MET A 42 -4.98 7.47 -3.78
N VAL A 43 -4.40 8.48 -3.11
CA VAL A 43 -4.20 8.47 -1.65
C VAL A 43 -5.51 8.32 -0.89
N LYS A 44 -6.59 8.97 -1.33
CA LYS A 44 -7.90 8.84 -0.68
C LYS A 44 -8.50 7.46 -0.88
N ILE A 45 -8.45 6.95 -2.12
CA ILE A 45 -8.96 5.63 -2.49
C ILE A 45 -8.26 4.53 -1.67
N LEU A 46 -6.93 4.55 -1.61
CA LEU A 46 -6.15 3.55 -0.86
C LEU A 46 -6.41 3.63 0.64
N ALA A 47 -6.57 4.84 1.20
CA ALA A 47 -6.93 4.99 2.60
C ALA A 47 -8.31 4.37 2.90
N ASP A 48 -9.29 4.59 2.04
CA ASP A 48 -10.64 4.03 2.23
C ASP A 48 -10.65 2.50 2.04
N ILE A 49 -9.85 1.97 1.11
CA ILE A 49 -9.62 0.52 0.95
C ILE A 49 -9.08 -0.08 2.24
N HIS A 50 -8.02 0.50 2.81
CA HIS A 50 -7.43 -0.03 4.03
C HIS A 50 -8.36 0.09 5.25
N LEU A 51 -9.19 1.12 5.32
CA LEU A 51 -10.22 1.22 6.36
C LEU A 51 -11.29 0.12 6.22
N ALA A 52 -11.75 -0.16 5.00
CA ALA A 52 -12.69 -1.25 4.75
C ALA A 52 -12.07 -2.61 5.10
N GLU A 53 -10.82 -2.86 4.70
CA GLU A 53 -10.09 -4.08 5.02
C GLU A 53 -9.86 -4.25 6.53
N ALA A 54 -9.51 -3.18 7.25
CA ALA A 54 -9.36 -3.20 8.70
C ALA A 54 -10.70 -3.53 9.39
N THR A 55 -11.79 -2.90 8.96
CA THR A 55 -13.14 -3.19 9.46
C THR A 55 -13.50 -4.67 9.25
N MET A 56 -13.16 -5.23 8.08
CA MET A 56 -13.37 -6.64 7.78
C MET A 56 -12.52 -7.58 8.64
N GLN A 57 -11.31 -7.18 9.04
CA GLN A 57 -10.46 -7.97 9.93
C GLN A 57 -10.98 -7.98 11.37
N GLU A 58 -11.72 -6.96 11.81
CA GLU A 58 -12.32 -6.89 13.14
C GLU A 58 -13.58 -7.75 13.29
N LEU A 59 -14.18 -8.20 12.19
CA LEU A 59 -15.38 -9.03 12.21
C LEU A 59 -15.09 -10.41 12.85
N LYS A 60 -15.85 -10.72 13.90
CA LYS A 60 -15.65 -11.93 14.73
C LYS A 60 -16.57 -13.10 14.40
N THR A 61 -17.52 -12.96 13.47
CA THR A 61 -18.53 -13.99 13.21
C THR A 61 -18.08 -14.95 12.11
N ASP A 62 -18.29 -16.25 12.32
CA ASP A 62 -17.85 -17.30 11.39
C ASP A 62 -18.50 -17.16 10.01
N SER A 63 -19.79 -16.78 9.95
CA SER A 63 -20.52 -16.57 8.69
C SER A 63 -19.95 -15.46 7.82
N MET A 64 -19.40 -14.39 8.40
CA MET A 64 -18.78 -13.31 7.64
C MET A 64 -17.36 -13.66 7.16
N ARG A 65 -16.68 -14.56 7.88
CA ARG A 65 -15.38 -15.08 7.46
C ARG A 65 -15.49 -15.94 6.20
N GLU A 66 -16.55 -16.75 6.09
CA GLU A 66 -16.83 -17.58 4.92
C GLU A 66 -17.04 -16.74 3.65
N HIS A 67 -17.71 -15.58 3.77
CA HIS A 67 -18.02 -14.69 2.66
C HIS A 67 -17.03 -13.51 2.53
N LYS A 68 -15.87 -13.57 3.21
CA LYS A 68 -14.92 -12.45 3.30
C LYS A 68 -14.53 -11.90 1.92
N ASN A 69 -14.27 -12.77 0.96
CA ASN A 69 -13.83 -12.36 -0.38
C ASN A 69 -14.93 -11.59 -1.14
N GLU A 70 -16.19 -12.01 -1.01
CA GLU A 70 -17.33 -11.34 -1.65
C GLU A 70 -17.58 -9.97 -1.03
N ILE A 71 -17.44 -9.87 0.30
CA ILE A 71 -17.61 -8.59 1.01
C ILE A 71 -16.50 -7.62 0.63
N ILE A 72 -15.24 -8.06 0.61
CA ILE A 72 -14.12 -7.21 0.17
C ILE A 72 -14.31 -6.77 -1.28
N ALA A 73 -14.71 -7.67 -2.18
CA ALA A 73 -14.99 -7.30 -3.57
C ALA A 73 -16.11 -6.25 -3.67
N SER A 74 -17.18 -6.40 -2.89
CA SER A 74 -18.27 -5.42 -2.80
C SER A 74 -17.77 -4.07 -2.29
N ASP A 75 -16.92 -4.06 -1.28
CA ASP A 75 -16.39 -2.82 -0.70
C ASP A 75 -15.46 -2.09 -1.66
N TYR A 76 -14.63 -2.80 -2.42
CA TYR A 76 -13.83 -2.20 -3.49
C TYR A 76 -14.73 -1.51 -4.52
N LEU A 77 -15.80 -2.17 -5.01
CA LEU A 77 -16.73 -1.57 -5.96
C LEU A 77 -17.44 -0.32 -5.40
N LYS A 78 -17.85 -0.36 -4.12
CA LYS A 78 -18.44 0.82 -3.47
C LYS A 78 -17.44 1.97 -3.37
N ILE A 79 -16.19 1.70 -3.00
CA ILE A 79 -15.15 2.71 -2.89
C ILE A 79 -14.88 3.34 -4.26
N MET A 80 -14.76 2.52 -5.32
CA MET A 80 -14.62 3.03 -6.68
C MET A 80 -15.76 3.99 -7.05
N ALA A 81 -17.01 3.59 -6.77
CA ALA A 81 -18.19 4.43 -7.01
C ALA A 81 -18.16 5.74 -6.20
N MET A 82 -17.76 5.72 -4.93
CA MET A 82 -17.64 6.92 -4.09
C MET A 82 -16.60 7.92 -4.61
N HIS A 83 -15.54 7.44 -5.25
CA HIS A 83 -14.49 8.28 -5.82
C HIS A 83 -14.71 8.62 -7.30
N HIS A 84 -15.84 8.19 -7.88
CA HIS A 84 -16.17 8.39 -9.30
C HIS A 84 -15.09 7.84 -10.25
N VAL A 85 -14.62 6.62 -9.95
CA VAL A 85 -13.56 5.93 -10.69
C VAL A 85 -14.07 4.56 -11.12
N GLU A 86 -13.70 4.13 -12.33
CA GLU A 86 -13.94 2.76 -12.78
C GLU A 86 -12.87 1.81 -12.23
N TYR A 87 -13.24 0.56 -11.95
CA TYR A 87 -12.31 -0.41 -11.35
C TYR A 87 -11.08 -0.66 -12.25
N GLU A 88 -11.25 -0.72 -13.57
CA GLU A 88 -10.17 -0.89 -14.54
C GLU A 88 -9.21 0.30 -14.53
N GLN A 89 -9.73 1.51 -14.32
CA GLN A 89 -8.91 2.72 -14.20
C GLN A 89 -8.10 2.66 -12.90
N PHE A 90 -8.71 2.25 -11.78
CA PHE A 90 -7.99 2.02 -10.53
C PHE A 90 -6.89 0.98 -10.69
N LYS A 91 -7.21 -0.17 -11.28
CA LYS A 91 -6.25 -1.25 -11.46
C LYS A 91 -5.05 -0.80 -12.29
N SER A 92 -5.29 -0.20 -13.46
CA SER A 92 -4.20 0.29 -14.33
C SER A 92 -3.37 1.39 -13.68
N SER A 93 -4.00 2.28 -12.90
CA SER A 93 -3.29 3.31 -12.12
C SER A 93 -2.42 2.70 -11.02
N TYR A 94 -2.94 1.71 -10.29
CA TYR A 94 -2.22 0.99 -9.24
C TYR A 94 -1.02 0.22 -9.82
N ASP A 95 -1.21 -0.45 -10.96
CA ASP A 95 -0.14 -1.15 -11.67
C ASP A 95 0.97 -0.15 -12.08
N TYR A 96 0.61 1.00 -12.66
CA TYR A 96 1.57 2.06 -12.96
C TYR A 96 2.36 2.48 -11.72
N TYR A 97 1.69 2.83 -10.62
CA TYR A 97 2.40 3.27 -9.42
C TYR A 97 3.30 2.17 -8.86
N SER A 98 2.89 0.90 -8.94
CA SER A 98 3.67 -0.25 -8.47
C SER A 98 4.99 -0.41 -9.24
N GLU A 99 5.01 -0.03 -10.52
CA GLU A 99 6.21 0.03 -11.36
C GLU A 99 7.07 1.28 -11.10
N HIS A 100 6.54 2.28 -10.38
CA HIS A 100 7.21 3.53 -10.02
C HIS A 100 7.42 3.64 -8.49
N PRO A 101 8.33 2.83 -7.90
CA PRO A 101 8.40 2.61 -6.46
C PRO A 101 8.65 3.87 -5.62
N LEU A 102 9.35 4.88 -6.15
CA LEU A 102 9.55 6.15 -5.45
C LEU A 102 8.24 6.95 -5.31
N ILE A 103 7.40 6.95 -6.35
CA ILE A 103 6.09 7.59 -6.32
C ILE A 103 5.12 6.78 -5.45
N MET A 104 5.14 5.45 -5.56
CA MET A 104 4.32 4.58 -4.71
C MET A 104 4.66 4.73 -3.23
N ASN A 105 5.94 4.80 -2.87
CA ASN A 105 6.35 5.04 -1.49
C ASN A 105 5.87 6.42 -0.99
N TYR A 106 5.89 7.44 -1.85
CA TYR A 106 5.30 8.74 -1.53
C TYR A 106 3.79 8.62 -1.28
N ILE A 107 3.05 7.95 -2.16
CA ILE A 107 1.60 7.70 -1.99
C ILE A 107 1.33 7.01 -0.64
N TYR A 108 2.05 5.94 -0.31
CA TYR A 108 1.84 5.23 0.94
C TYR A 108 2.18 6.06 2.18
N LYS A 109 3.19 6.92 2.11
CA LYS A 109 3.48 7.88 3.19
C LYS A 109 2.27 8.80 3.44
N GLU A 110 1.69 9.33 2.37
CA GLU A 110 0.50 10.21 2.46
C GLU A 110 -0.74 9.43 2.93
N VAL A 111 -0.92 8.17 2.51
CA VAL A 111 -1.97 7.27 3.01
C VAL A 111 -1.83 7.07 4.52
N THR A 112 -0.65 6.71 5.02
CA THR A 112 -0.40 6.54 6.46
C THR A 112 -0.68 7.83 7.23
N GLN A 113 -0.20 8.98 6.74
CA GLN A 113 -0.48 10.27 7.37
C GLN A 113 -1.98 10.58 7.44
N ARG A 114 -2.72 10.29 6.37
CA ARG A 114 -4.17 10.46 6.33
C ARG A 114 -4.87 9.56 7.35
N LEU A 115 -4.50 8.29 7.44
CA LEU A 115 -5.07 7.35 8.41
C LEU A 115 -4.79 7.79 9.85
N SER A 116 -3.55 8.18 10.18
CA SER A 116 -3.22 8.71 11.51
C SER A 116 -4.01 9.98 11.87
N LEU A 117 -4.28 10.86 10.89
CA LEU A 117 -5.12 12.02 11.12
C LEU A 117 -6.57 11.60 11.41
N LEU A 118 -7.13 10.65 10.68
CA LEU A 118 -8.48 10.13 10.93
C LEU A 118 -8.60 9.48 12.31
N GLU A 119 -7.61 8.69 12.71
CA GLU A 119 -7.52 8.09 14.05
C GLU A 119 -7.51 9.17 15.14
N SER A 120 -6.69 10.21 14.99
CA SER A 120 -6.61 11.30 15.96
C SER A 120 -7.92 12.07 16.11
N LYS A 121 -8.69 12.23 15.02
CA LYS A 121 -10.00 12.88 15.02
C LYS A 121 -11.04 12.04 15.74
N LYS A 122 -11.06 10.72 15.50
CA LYS A 122 -11.97 9.78 16.17
C LYS A 122 -11.76 9.73 17.69
N GLN A 123 -10.55 10.00 18.19
CA GLN A 123 -10.26 10.04 19.63
C GLN A 123 -10.74 11.32 20.34
N ILE A 124 -11.10 12.36 19.57
CA ILE A 124 -11.55 13.66 20.09
C ILE A 124 -13.09 13.74 20.14
N GLU A 125 -13.78 12.86 19.41
CA GLU A 125 -15.25 12.70 19.38
C GLU A 125 -15.74 11.70 20.43
#